data_AF-A0A2G6J2F3-F1
#
_entry.id   AF-A0A2G6J2F3-F1
#
_cell.length_a   1.000
_cell.length_b   1.000
_cell.length_c   1.000
_cell.angle_alpha   90.00
_cell.angle_beta   90.00
_cell.angle_gamma   90.00
#
_symmetry.space_group_name_H-M   'P 1'
#
loop_
_entity.id
_entity.type
_entity.pdbx_description
1 polymer ?
#
loop_
_entity_poly.entity_id
_entity_poly.type
_entity_poly.pdbx_seq_one_letter_code
_entity_poly.pdbx_strand_id
1 'polypeptide(L)'
;MLVFSKAKLVLLATPKTGSTALHDFLAPHADVAALNPPGMKHMPAYRYQRFFVPLLAACGLKNLHTMAFIREPVDWLSSWYRYRSRPALIGHKNSTAEMDFDSFVRAYMQEERPPYADVGSQFVFLSGLDGESGVNHLFRYEEMDGAVAFLSRRLGIEIALEQKNVSPQRPAELSPETREQLQDHLAHEFNLWQQARCR
;
A
#
# COMPACT_ATOMS: atom_id res chain seq x y z
N MET A 1 1.01 -10.48 -1.29
CA MET A 1 2.24 -10.39 -2.11
C MET A 1 2.20 -11.50 -3.14
N LEU A 2 2.53 -11.20 -4.40
CA LEU A 2 2.52 -12.16 -5.51
C LEU A 2 3.92 -12.24 -6.14
N VAL A 3 4.36 -13.44 -6.54
CA VAL A 3 5.63 -13.68 -7.25
C VAL A 3 5.34 -14.29 -8.61
N PHE A 4 5.93 -13.71 -9.66
CA PHE A 4 5.86 -14.15 -11.04
C PHE A 4 7.28 -14.48 -11.52
N SER A 5 7.65 -15.76 -11.45
CA SER A 5 8.99 -16.29 -11.73
C SER A 5 9.44 -15.97 -13.16
N LYS A 6 8.61 -16.32 -14.15
CA LYS A 6 8.89 -16.10 -15.59
C LYS A 6 9.06 -14.62 -15.93
N ALA A 7 8.23 -13.76 -15.32
CA ALA A 7 8.29 -12.32 -15.50
C ALA A 7 9.37 -11.62 -14.65
N LYS A 8 10.05 -12.39 -13.76
CA LYS A 8 10.99 -11.89 -12.76
C LYS A 8 10.43 -10.71 -11.97
N LEU A 9 9.20 -10.84 -11.48
CA LEU A 9 8.46 -9.75 -10.84
C LEU A 9 7.86 -10.19 -9.49
N VAL A 10 7.90 -9.30 -8.50
CA VAL A 10 7.21 -9.46 -7.21
C VAL A 10 6.31 -8.25 -7.00
N LEU A 11 5.01 -8.49 -6.81
CA LEU A 11 4.04 -7.47 -6.43
C LEU A 11 3.89 -7.43 -4.91
N LEU A 12 4.42 -6.38 -4.29
CA LEU A 12 4.21 -6.07 -2.87
C LEU A 12 2.85 -5.41 -2.69
N ALA A 13 2.05 -5.92 -1.75
CA ALA A 13 0.70 -5.42 -1.52
C ALA A 13 0.70 -4.38 -0.40
N THR A 14 1.03 -3.13 -0.73
CA THR A 14 0.93 -2.00 0.21
C THR A 14 -0.50 -1.90 0.76
N PRO A 15 -0.70 -1.79 2.08
CA PRO A 15 -2.03 -1.61 2.64
C PRO A 15 -2.75 -0.37 2.07
N LYS A 16 -4.06 -0.49 1.84
CA LYS A 16 -4.98 0.60 1.49
C LYS A 16 -4.70 1.34 0.17
N THR A 17 -3.89 0.76 -0.70
CA THR A 17 -3.68 1.22 -2.09
C THR A 17 -4.65 0.57 -3.09
N GLY A 18 -5.87 0.25 -2.65
CA GLY A 18 -7.04 -0.17 -3.47
C GLY A 18 -6.76 -1.21 -4.58
N SER A 19 -5.72 -2.03 -4.43
CA SER A 19 -5.27 -3.00 -5.43
C SER A 19 -5.91 -4.37 -5.24
N THR A 20 -7.01 -4.48 -4.49
CA THR A 20 -7.65 -5.77 -4.19
C THR A 20 -8.16 -6.46 -5.45
N ALA A 21 -8.95 -5.77 -6.29
CA ALA A 21 -9.44 -6.35 -7.54
C ALA A 21 -8.29 -6.79 -8.47
N LEU A 22 -7.25 -5.95 -8.59
CA LEU A 22 -6.04 -6.29 -9.36
C LEU A 22 -5.31 -7.50 -8.76
N HIS A 23 -5.12 -7.53 -7.45
CA HIS A 23 -4.44 -8.62 -6.75
C HIS A 23 -5.24 -9.93 -6.88
N ASP A 24 -6.56 -9.89 -6.78
CA ASP A 24 -7.43 -11.06 -6.89
C ASP A 24 -7.45 -11.60 -8.32
N PHE A 25 -7.45 -10.71 -9.33
CA PHE A 25 -7.27 -11.08 -10.74
C PHE A 25 -5.91 -11.74 -10.99
N LEU A 26 -4.84 -11.19 -10.41
CA LEU A 26 -3.47 -11.64 -10.67
C LEU A 26 -3.06 -12.89 -9.87
N ALA A 27 -3.68 -13.16 -8.72
CA ALA A 27 -3.27 -14.24 -7.84
C ALA A 27 -3.28 -15.64 -8.52
N PRO A 28 -4.27 -16.01 -9.35
CA PRO A 28 -4.25 -17.25 -10.12
C PRO A 28 -3.10 -17.38 -11.13
N HIS A 29 -2.49 -16.25 -11.54
CA HIS A 29 -1.37 -16.21 -12.47
C HIS A 29 0.00 -16.19 -11.78
N ALA A 30 0.03 -16.12 -10.45
CA ALA A 30 1.27 -16.05 -9.69
C ALA A 30 1.80 -17.45 -9.33
N ASP A 31 3.12 -17.62 -9.40
CA ASP A 31 3.79 -18.86 -8.98
C ASP A 31 3.84 -18.98 -7.44
N VAL A 32 3.83 -17.84 -6.74
CA VAL A 32 3.66 -17.78 -5.28
C VAL A 32 2.65 -16.69 -4.94
N ALA A 33 1.62 -17.05 -4.19
CA ALA A 33 0.61 -16.13 -3.69
C ALA A 33 0.56 -16.13 -2.16
N ALA A 34 1.13 -15.10 -1.54
CA ALA A 34 1.05 -14.88 -0.10
C ALA A 34 -0.20 -14.04 0.22
N LEU A 35 -1.28 -14.74 0.63
CA LEU A 35 -2.61 -14.16 0.78
C LEU A 35 -3.02 -13.90 2.24
N ASN A 36 -2.62 -14.78 3.17
CA ASN A 36 -2.96 -14.71 4.58
C ASN A 36 -1.83 -15.30 5.44
N PRO A 37 -1.71 -14.92 6.72
CA PRO A 37 -2.44 -13.84 7.40
C PRO A 37 -2.11 -12.44 6.83
N PRO A 38 -2.81 -11.35 7.23
CA PRO A 38 -2.56 -10.01 6.69
C PRO A 38 -1.10 -9.55 6.77
N GLY A 39 -0.37 -9.91 7.82
CA GLY A 39 1.07 -9.59 7.94
C GLY A 39 1.97 -10.29 6.92
N MET A 40 1.50 -11.38 6.30
CA MET A 40 2.18 -12.03 5.18
C MET A 40 1.72 -11.46 3.83
N LYS A 41 0.44 -11.10 3.69
CA LYS A 41 -0.09 -10.42 2.50
C LYS A 41 0.58 -9.07 2.28
N HIS A 42 0.56 -8.26 3.33
CA HIS A 42 1.10 -6.91 3.40
C HIS A 42 2.52 -6.95 3.95
N MET A 43 3.41 -7.62 3.21
CA MET A 43 4.81 -7.72 3.59
C MET A 43 5.57 -6.46 3.17
N PRO A 44 6.19 -5.72 4.13
CA PRO A 44 7.07 -4.60 3.81
C PRO A 44 8.28 -5.04 2.98
N ALA A 45 8.83 -4.12 2.17
CA ALA A 45 9.95 -4.40 1.29
C ALA A 45 11.18 -4.90 2.06
N TYR A 46 11.53 -4.30 3.20
CA TYR A 46 12.62 -4.78 4.05
C TYR A 46 12.44 -6.23 4.53
N ARG A 47 11.21 -6.67 4.83
CA ARG A 47 10.94 -8.07 5.24
C ARG A 47 11.01 -9.02 4.06
N TYR A 48 10.50 -8.60 2.90
CA TYR A 48 10.65 -9.35 1.66
C TYR A 48 12.14 -9.57 1.35
N GLN A 49 12.96 -8.52 1.42
CA GLN A 49 14.41 -8.61 1.21
C GLN A 49 15.08 -9.53 2.24
N ARG A 50 14.72 -9.42 3.52
CA ARG A 50 15.34 -10.20 4.59
C ARG A 50 15.00 -11.70 4.52
N PHE A 51 13.77 -12.04 4.19
CA PHE A 51 13.26 -13.41 4.36
C PHE A 51 12.94 -14.11 3.04
N PHE A 52 12.32 -13.42 2.09
CA PHE A 52 11.87 -14.03 0.83
C PHE A 52 12.95 -14.05 -0.24
N VAL A 53 13.80 -13.02 -0.33
CA VAL A 53 14.89 -13.03 -1.32
C VAL A 53 15.82 -14.24 -1.14
N PRO A 54 16.31 -14.59 0.07
CA PRO A 54 17.12 -15.79 0.26
C PRO A 54 16.38 -17.09 -0.08
N LEU A 55 15.11 -17.19 0.30
CA LEU A 55 14.26 -18.35 0.01
C LEU A 55 14.09 -18.55 -1.50
N LEU A 56 13.69 -17.49 -2.22
CA LEU A 56 13.48 -17.52 -3.66
C LEU A 56 14.80 -17.83 -4.40
N ALA A 57 15.92 -17.27 -3.94
CA ALA A 57 17.24 -17.54 -4.51
C ALA A 57 17.66 -19.02 -4.34
N ALA A 58 17.33 -19.64 -3.21
CA ALA A 58 17.56 -21.08 -2.99
C ALA A 58 16.74 -21.95 -3.95
N CYS A 59 15.57 -21.48 -4.38
CA CYS A 59 14.76 -22.09 -5.44
C CYS A 59 15.21 -21.73 -6.87
N GLY A 60 16.35 -21.05 -7.04
CA GLY A 60 16.86 -20.62 -8.35
C GLY A 60 16.26 -19.33 -8.90
N LEU A 61 15.35 -18.67 -8.17
CA LEU A 61 14.75 -17.41 -8.57
C LEU A 61 15.63 -16.23 -8.11
N LYS A 62 16.40 -15.68 -9.05
CA LYS A 62 17.31 -14.56 -8.81
C LYS A 62 16.95 -13.35 -9.68
N ASN A 63 17.41 -12.17 -9.28
CA ASN A 63 17.22 -10.92 -10.02
C ASN A 63 15.75 -10.59 -10.29
N LEU A 64 14.90 -10.77 -9.28
CA LEU A 64 13.49 -10.38 -9.32
C LEU A 64 13.37 -8.87 -9.10
N HIS A 65 12.51 -8.22 -9.89
CA HIS A 65 12.15 -6.82 -9.66
C HIS A 65 10.92 -6.72 -8.76
N THR A 66 10.90 -5.77 -7.84
CA THR A 66 9.72 -5.47 -7.02
C THR A 66 8.87 -4.37 -7.67
N MET A 67 7.55 -4.55 -7.56
CA MET A 67 6.54 -3.55 -7.91
C MET A 67 5.63 -3.33 -6.71
N ALA A 68 5.22 -2.09 -6.51
CA ALA A 68 4.23 -1.74 -5.50
C ALA A 68 3.42 -0.52 -5.94
N PHE A 69 2.35 -0.26 -5.18
CA PHE A 69 1.58 0.96 -5.29
C PHE A 69 1.85 1.85 -4.08
N ILE A 70 1.82 3.16 -4.31
CA ILE A 70 1.73 4.20 -3.28
C ILE A 70 0.50 5.04 -3.56
N ARG A 71 -0.20 5.46 -2.51
CA ARG A 71 -1.37 6.33 -2.60
C ARG A 71 -1.01 7.71 -2.08
N GLU A 72 -1.67 8.74 -2.58
CA GLU A 72 -1.51 10.10 -2.06
C GLU A 72 -1.69 10.07 -0.53
N PRO A 73 -0.76 10.66 0.27
CA PRO A 73 -0.71 10.42 1.71
C PRO A 73 -1.99 10.76 2.49
N VAL A 74 -2.68 11.84 2.14
CA VAL A 74 -3.95 12.24 2.77
C VAL A 74 -5.04 11.23 2.43
N ASP A 75 -5.11 10.84 1.17
CA ASP A 75 -6.06 9.89 0.62
C ASP A 75 -5.87 8.48 1.20
N TRP A 76 -4.61 8.11 1.47
CA TRP A 76 -4.24 6.89 2.17
C TRP A 76 -4.72 6.88 3.62
N LEU A 77 -4.51 7.97 4.36
CA LEU A 77 -5.03 8.15 5.72
C LEU A 77 -6.56 8.13 5.74
N SER A 78 -7.22 8.81 4.80
CA SER A 78 -8.67 8.78 4.63
C SER A 78 -9.21 7.36 4.39
N SER A 79 -8.49 6.56 3.60
CA SER A 79 -8.79 5.15 3.36
C SER A 79 -8.74 4.30 4.63
N TRP A 80 -7.76 4.55 5.50
CA TRP A 80 -7.67 3.90 6.81
C TRP A 80 -8.76 4.36 7.77
N TYR A 81 -8.99 5.66 7.85
CA TYR A 81 -10.04 6.26 8.68
C TYR A 81 -11.42 5.68 8.34
N ARG A 82 -11.78 5.62 7.05
CA ARG A 82 -13.05 5.00 6.60
C ARG A 82 -13.10 3.49 6.87
N TYR A 83 -11.97 2.80 6.73
CA TYR A 83 -11.90 1.37 7.03
C TYR A 83 -12.10 1.09 8.52
N ARG A 84 -11.55 1.94 9.38
CA ARG A 84 -11.65 1.83 10.84
C ARG A 84 -12.99 2.32 11.41
N SER A 85 -13.83 2.98 10.61
CA SER A 85 -15.19 3.38 11.01
C SER A 85 -16.27 2.36 10.65
N ARG A 86 -15.90 1.18 10.12
CA ARG A 86 -16.88 0.15 9.73
C ARG A 86 -17.62 -0.42 10.96
N PRO A 87 -18.89 -0.89 10.80
CA PRO A 87 -19.69 -1.40 11.91
C PRO A 87 -18.98 -2.46 12.77
N ALA A 88 -18.22 -3.36 12.12
CA ALA A 88 -17.48 -4.42 12.80
C ALA A 88 -16.35 -3.95 13.74
N LEU A 89 -16.01 -2.66 13.73
CA LEU A 89 -14.99 -2.09 14.62
C LEU A 89 -15.58 -1.16 15.69
N ILE A 90 -16.89 -0.90 15.71
CA ILE A 90 -17.52 -0.06 16.73
C ILE A 90 -17.27 -0.68 18.12
N GLY A 91 -16.81 0.14 19.07
CA GLY A 91 -16.39 -0.29 20.41
C GLY A 91 -14.98 -0.90 20.51
N HIS A 92 -14.30 -1.16 19.38
CA HIS A 92 -12.91 -1.63 19.39
C HIS A 92 -11.94 -0.44 19.55
N LYS A 93 -10.78 -0.65 20.20
CA LYS A 93 -9.72 0.37 20.36
C LYS A 93 -9.17 0.97 19.05
N ASN A 94 -9.46 0.33 17.92
CA ASN A 94 -9.04 0.76 16.58
C ASN A 94 -10.15 1.52 15.85
N SER A 95 -11.30 1.73 16.48
CA SER A 95 -12.45 2.40 15.86
C SER A 95 -12.16 3.87 15.66
N THR A 96 -12.61 4.39 14.52
CA THR A 96 -12.67 5.84 14.23
C THR A 96 -14.11 6.33 14.10
N ALA A 97 -15.11 5.51 14.47
CA ALA A 97 -16.52 5.78 14.21
C ALA A 97 -17.04 7.07 14.87
N GLU A 98 -16.47 7.46 16.02
CA GLU A 98 -16.95 8.56 16.86
C GLU A 98 -16.07 9.82 16.80
N MET A 99 -15.14 9.90 15.85
CA MET A 99 -14.26 11.05 15.65
C MET A 99 -14.29 11.54 14.21
N ASP A 100 -13.95 12.81 13.98
CA ASP A 100 -13.75 13.36 12.64
C ASP A 100 -12.37 12.99 12.06
N PHE A 101 -12.16 13.32 10.79
CA PHE A 101 -10.92 13.00 10.09
C PHE A 101 -9.75 13.87 10.54
N ASP A 102 -9.99 15.15 10.86
CA ASP A 102 -8.95 16.07 11.31
C ASP A 102 -8.33 15.59 12.64
N SER A 103 -9.16 15.18 13.60
CA SER A 103 -8.73 14.59 14.87
C SER A 103 -7.95 13.29 14.67
N PHE A 104 -8.38 12.44 13.73
CA PHE A 104 -7.64 11.22 13.36
C PHE A 104 -6.24 11.55 12.80
N VAL A 105 -6.12 12.55 11.92
CA VAL A 105 -4.84 12.94 11.33
C VAL A 105 -3.93 13.61 12.36
N ARG A 106 -4.46 14.49 13.22
CA ARG A 106 -3.68 15.05 14.34
C ARG A 106 -3.16 13.97 15.26
N ALA A 107 -3.97 12.95 15.57
CA ALA A 107 -3.54 11.79 16.35
C ALA A 107 -2.48 10.92 15.63
N TYR A 108 -2.56 10.79 14.31
CA TYR A 108 -1.55 10.08 13.51
C TYR A 108 -0.17 10.77 13.56
N MET A 109 -0.13 12.09 13.66
CA MET A 109 1.11 12.87 13.75
C MET A 109 1.75 12.88 15.15
N GLN A 110 1.09 12.30 16.16
CA GLN A 110 1.66 12.17 17.50
C GLN A 110 2.82 11.17 17.52
N GLU A 111 3.79 11.39 18.40
CA GLU A 111 4.92 10.47 18.62
C GLU A 111 4.43 9.12 19.13
N GLU A 112 3.60 9.11 20.18
CA GLU A 112 2.89 7.93 20.65
C GLU A 112 1.48 7.91 20.07
N ARG A 113 1.31 7.17 18.98
CA ARG A 113 0.04 7.08 18.26
C ARG A 113 -0.97 6.23 19.03
N PRO A 114 -2.21 6.69 19.23
CA PRO A 114 -3.25 5.84 19.78
C PRO A 114 -3.59 4.69 18.80
N PRO A 115 -4.13 3.56 19.28
CA PRO A 115 -4.32 2.37 18.45
C PRO A 115 -5.18 2.60 17.20
N TYR A 116 -6.16 3.50 17.25
CA TYR A 116 -7.00 3.87 16.11
C TYR A 116 -6.27 4.71 15.05
N ALA A 117 -5.15 5.36 15.39
CA ALA A 117 -4.31 6.12 14.46
C ALA A 117 -3.03 5.38 14.07
N ASP A 118 -2.64 4.32 14.80
CA ASP A 118 -1.47 3.51 14.45
C ASP A 118 -1.75 2.62 13.22
N VAL A 119 -1.47 3.17 12.03
CA VAL A 119 -1.69 2.54 10.71
C VAL A 119 -0.39 2.32 9.92
N GLY A 120 0.76 2.59 10.54
CA GLY A 120 2.08 2.47 9.92
C GLY A 120 2.47 3.68 9.05
N SER A 121 3.30 3.45 8.05
CA SER A 121 3.80 4.45 7.09
C SER A 121 3.98 3.79 5.72
N GLN A 122 3.59 4.48 4.63
CA GLN A 122 3.83 3.98 3.29
C GLN A 122 5.32 3.99 2.96
N PHE A 123 6.04 5.03 3.36
CA PHE A 123 7.48 5.15 3.15
C PHE A 123 8.23 3.97 3.77
N VAL A 124 8.03 3.72 5.07
CA VAL A 124 8.67 2.59 5.77
C VAL A 124 8.28 1.24 5.17
N PHE A 125 7.04 1.10 4.69
CA PHE A 125 6.59 -0.13 4.03
C PHE A 125 7.35 -0.40 2.73
N LEU A 126 7.67 0.65 1.98
CA LEU A 126 8.31 0.61 0.68
C LEU A 126 9.85 0.67 0.77
N SER A 127 10.41 1.06 1.90
CA SER A 127 11.85 1.08 2.14
C SER A 127 12.46 -0.32 2.29
N GLY A 128 13.67 -0.47 1.73
CA GLY A 128 14.54 -1.62 1.87
C GLY A 128 15.25 -1.66 3.22
N LEU A 129 16.15 -2.65 3.38
CA LEU A 129 16.94 -2.86 4.60
C LEU A 129 17.92 -1.72 4.90
N ASP A 130 18.35 -0.99 3.88
CA ASP A 130 19.24 0.16 3.94
C ASP A 130 18.50 1.49 4.17
N GLY A 131 17.16 1.46 4.22
CA GLY A 131 16.31 2.66 4.33
C GLY A 131 15.99 3.31 2.98
N GLU A 132 16.66 2.89 1.91
CA GLU A 132 16.43 3.36 0.54
C GLU A 132 15.20 2.69 -0.09
N SER A 133 14.85 3.04 -1.34
CA SER A 133 13.72 2.42 -2.02
C SER A 133 13.91 0.90 -2.17
N GLY A 134 13.05 0.12 -1.51
CA GLY A 134 12.97 -1.34 -1.68
C GLY A 134 12.14 -1.76 -2.90
N VAL A 135 11.68 -0.80 -3.71
CA VAL A 135 10.76 -1.01 -4.83
C VAL A 135 11.37 -0.53 -6.15
N ASN A 136 11.49 -1.43 -7.14
CA ASN A 136 12.01 -1.07 -8.47
C ASN A 136 10.98 -0.34 -9.35
N HIS A 137 9.69 -0.68 -9.19
CA HIS A 137 8.60 -0.11 -9.97
C HIS A 137 7.48 0.37 -9.03
N LEU A 138 7.49 1.67 -8.71
CA LEU A 138 6.48 2.29 -7.87
C LEU A 138 5.47 3.05 -8.74
N PHE A 139 4.19 2.72 -8.59
CA PHE A 139 3.09 3.38 -9.30
C PHE A 139 2.17 4.11 -8.32
N ARG A 140 1.62 5.24 -8.75
CA ARG A 140 0.57 5.92 -8.01
C ARG A 140 -0.73 5.12 -8.10
N TYR A 141 -1.42 5.00 -6.98
CA TYR A 141 -2.73 4.37 -6.89
C TYR A 141 -3.75 5.08 -7.79
N GLU A 142 -3.67 6.41 -7.87
CA GLU A 142 -4.55 7.27 -8.64
C GLU A 142 -4.39 7.06 -10.16
N GLU A 143 -3.23 6.54 -10.59
CA GLU A 143 -2.87 6.31 -12.00
C GLU A 143 -2.77 4.79 -12.28
N MET A 144 -3.80 4.04 -11.87
CA MET A 144 -3.84 2.57 -11.93
C MET A 144 -3.65 2.03 -13.36
N ASP A 145 -4.12 2.75 -14.38
CA ASP A 145 -4.06 2.32 -15.78
C ASP A 145 -2.62 2.09 -16.26
N GLY A 146 -1.68 2.94 -15.83
CA GLY A 146 -0.26 2.78 -16.15
C GLY A 146 0.33 1.51 -15.54
N ALA A 147 -0.06 1.19 -14.31
CA ALA A 147 0.35 -0.02 -13.62
C ALA A 147 -0.25 -1.28 -14.26
N VAL A 148 -1.53 -1.23 -14.64
CA VAL A 148 -2.23 -2.30 -15.37
C VAL A 148 -1.56 -2.53 -16.71
N ALA A 149 -1.28 -1.50 -17.48
CA ALA A 149 -0.58 -1.62 -18.77
C ALA A 149 0.83 -2.20 -18.62
N PHE A 150 1.57 -1.79 -17.58
CA PHE A 150 2.87 -2.38 -17.25
C PHE A 150 2.75 -3.87 -16.94
N LEU A 151 1.81 -4.26 -16.08
CA LEU A 151 1.59 -5.65 -15.68
C LEU A 151 1.13 -6.50 -16.87
N SER A 152 0.17 -6.04 -17.68
CA SER A 152 -0.30 -6.75 -18.87
C SER A 152 0.86 -7.05 -19.82
N ARG A 153 1.71 -6.05 -20.11
CA ARG A 153 2.91 -6.25 -20.95
C ARG A 153 3.94 -7.18 -20.30
N ARG A 154 4.19 -7.02 -19.00
CA ARG A 154 5.23 -7.76 -18.28
C ARG A 154 4.87 -9.23 -18.06
N LEU A 155 3.59 -9.51 -17.87
CA LEU A 155 3.06 -10.86 -17.64
C LEU A 155 2.58 -11.54 -18.93
N GLY A 156 2.33 -10.77 -20.00
CA GLY A 156 1.79 -11.29 -21.25
C GLY A 156 0.33 -11.75 -21.14
N ILE A 157 -0.45 -11.07 -20.29
CA ILE A 157 -1.88 -11.35 -20.08
C ILE A 157 -2.69 -10.06 -20.26
N GLU A 158 -3.95 -10.19 -20.67
CA GLU A 158 -4.87 -9.07 -20.69
C GLU A 158 -5.54 -8.93 -19.31
N ILE A 159 -5.33 -7.79 -18.66
CA ILE A 159 -5.93 -7.49 -17.36
C ILE A 159 -7.16 -6.62 -17.59
N ALA A 160 -8.34 -7.19 -17.34
CA ALA A 160 -9.61 -6.48 -17.35
C ALA A 160 -10.13 -6.37 -15.91
N LEU A 161 -10.13 -5.17 -15.35
CA LEU A 161 -10.63 -4.92 -14.00
C LEU A 161 -12.05 -4.36 -14.07
N GLU A 162 -12.99 -5.01 -13.39
CA GLU A 162 -14.24 -4.36 -13.02
C GLU A 162 -13.92 -3.34 -11.92
N GLN A 163 -14.35 -2.07 -12.08
CA GLN A 163 -14.20 -1.10 -11.00
C GLN A 163 -14.99 -1.57 -9.77
N LYS A 164 -14.27 -2.06 -8.76
CA LYS A 164 -14.82 -2.38 -7.45
C LYS A 164 -13.86 -1.88 -6.40
N ASN A 165 -14.05 -0.64 -5.93
CA ASN A 165 -13.55 -0.17 -4.64
C ASN A 165 -14.23 1.14 -4.24
N VAL A 166 -15.48 1.08 -3.78
CA VAL A 166 -16.14 2.22 -3.13
C VAL A 166 -16.05 2.00 -1.62
N SER A 167 -15.11 2.67 -0.95
CA SER A 167 -15.15 2.76 0.51
C SER A 167 -16.38 3.59 0.91
N PRO A 168 -16.98 3.38 2.10
CA PRO A 168 -18.10 4.18 2.56
C PRO A 168 -17.78 5.67 2.41
N GLN A 169 -18.67 6.43 1.78
CA GLN A 169 -18.49 7.86 1.61
C GLN A 169 -18.69 8.54 2.95
N ARG A 170 -17.58 8.69 3.69
CA ARG A 170 -17.50 9.53 4.88
C ARG A 170 -16.69 10.78 4.51
N PRO A 171 -17.18 11.98 4.86
CA PRO A 171 -16.40 13.20 4.75
C PRO A 171 -15.04 13.01 5.44
N ALA A 172 -14.00 13.39 4.71
CA ALA A 172 -12.61 13.31 5.16
C ALA A 172 -11.98 14.67 4.87
N GLU A 173 -12.50 15.69 5.54
CA GLU A 173 -12.05 17.06 5.42
C GLU A 173 -10.91 17.31 6.40
N LEU A 174 -9.91 18.05 5.96
CA LEU A 174 -8.80 18.53 6.79
C LEU A 174 -8.84 20.04 6.82
N SER A 175 -8.64 20.60 8.01
CA SER A 175 -8.38 22.02 8.15
C SER A 175 -7.08 22.39 7.41
N PRO A 176 -6.96 23.63 6.91
CA PRO A 176 -5.73 24.09 6.26
C PRO A 176 -4.49 23.92 7.14
N GLU A 177 -4.62 24.19 8.44
CA GLU A 177 -3.55 24.04 9.43
C GLU A 177 -3.09 22.59 9.56
N THR A 178 -4.01 21.63 9.76
CA THR A 178 -3.66 20.21 9.86
C THR A 178 -3.04 19.70 8.56
N ARG A 179 -3.51 20.18 7.40
CA ARG A 179 -2.95 19.82 6.10
C ARG A 179 -1.50 20.26 5.97
N GLU A 180 -1.17 21.48 6.36
CA GLU A 180 0.20 22.02 6.31
C GLU A 180 1.11 21.21 7.24
N GLN A 181 0.71 21.01 8.50
CA GLN A 181 1.44 20.19 9.48
C GLN A 181 1.66 18.75 8.96
N LEU A 182 0.66 18.15 8.33
CA LEU A 182 0.76 16.82 7.76
C LEU A 182 1.73 16.76 6.59
N GLN A 183 1.75 17.80 5.75
CA GLN A 183 2.66 17.88 4.61
C GLN A 183 4.12 17.91 5.05
N ASP A 184 4.42 18.64 6.13
CA ASP A 184 5.75 18.65 6.74
C ASP A 184 6.06 17.31 7.42
N HIS A 185 5.14 16.78 8.23
CA HIS A 185 5.32 15.52 8.96
C HIS A 185 5.56 14.33 8.03
N LEU A 186 4.90 14.31 6.87
CA LEU A 186 5.01 13.24 5.87
C LEU A 186 5.79 13.66 4.62
N ALA A 187 6.70 14.64 4.72
CA ALA A 187 7.45 15.15 3.57
C ALA A 187 8.11 14.04 2.73
N HIS A 188 8.66 13.01 3.38
CA HIS A 188 9.25 11.85 2.69
C HIS A 188 8.21 11.00 1.93
N GLU A 189 7.01 10.81 2.49
CA GLU A 189 5.92 10.08 1.80
C GLU A 189 5.38 10.89 0.62
N PHE A 190 5.19 12.20 0.79
CA PHE A 190 4.77 13.08 -0.30
C PHE A 190 5.79 13.10 -1.44
N ASN A 191 7.08 13.23 -1.12
CA ASN A 191 8.14 13.20 -2.12
C ASN A 191 8.18 11.83 -2.84
N LEU A 192 8.10 10.72 -2.11
CA LEU A 192 8.06 9.38 -2.70
C LEU A 192 6.84 9.20 -3.63
N TRP A 193 5.66 9.68 -3.23
CA TRP A 193 4.47 9.66 -4.09
C TRP A 193 4.65 10.52 -5.33
N GLN A 194 5.27 11.71 -5.20
CA GLN A 194 5.57 12.58 -6.33
C GLN A 194 6.55 11.94 -7.34
N GLN A 195 7.55 11.20 -6.86
CA GLN A 195 8.50 10.49 -7.71
C GLN A 195 7.93 9.21 -8.34
N ALA A 196 6.84 8.66 -7.80
CA ALA A 196 6.21 7.46 -8.34
C ALA A 196 5.69 7.67 -9.77
N ARG A 197 5.74 6.60 -10.57
CA ARG A 197 5.40 6.63 -11.99
C ARG A 197 3.93 6.99 -12.18
N CYS A 198 3.68 7.82 -13.18
CA CYS A 198 2.33 8.24 -13.58
C CYS A 198 1.89 7.64 -14.92
N ARG A 199 2.79 7.15 -15.79
CA ARG A 199 2.49 6.53 -17.09
C ARG A 199 3.58 5.55 -17.51
#